data_AF-X8DMU3-F1
#
_entry.id   AF-X8DMU3-F1
#
_cell.length_a   1.000
_cell.length_b   1.000
_cell.length_c   1.000
_cell.angle_alpha   90.00
_cell.angle_beta   90.00
_cell.angle_gamma   90.00
#
_symmetry.space_group_name_H-M   'P 1'
#
loop_
_entity.id
_entity.type
_entity.pdbx_description
1 polymer ?
#
loop_
_entity_poly.entity_id
_entity_poly.type
_entity_poly.pdbx_seq_one_letter_code
_entity_poly.pdbx_strand_id
1 'polypeptide(L)'
;MAPADGTPQPPVDLTAAAFFDVDNTLVQGSSLLHFGRGLAARKYFTYRDVLGFIYAQAKFQLIGKENSDDVAAGRRKALAFIEGRSTAELEALGEEIYDEIIADKIWPGTRELAQMHLDAGQQVWLVTATPYELAITIARRLGLTGALGTVAESIDGVFTGRLVGELLHGPAKRTRCDRWPSARA
;
A
#
# COMPACT_ATOMS: atom_id res chain seq x y z
N MET A 1 -25.41 -20.45 -13.22
CA MET A 1 -24.00 -20.66 -12.88
C MET A 1 -23.92 -20.63 -11.36
N ALA A 2 -23.72 -21.77 -10.70
CA ALA A 2 -23.55 -21.82 -9.24
C ALA A 2 -22.09 -21.42 -8.92
N PRO A 3 -21.82 -20.67 -7.83
CA PRO A 3 -20.45 -20.39 -7.43
C PRO A 3 -19.75 -21.70 -7.03
N ALA A 4 -18.50 -21.83 -7.48
CA ALA A 4 -17.65 -22.98 -7.18
C ALA A 4 -17.24 -22.98 -5.69
N ASP A 5 -17.18 -24.19 -5.12
CA ASP A 5 -16.41 -24.59 -3.95
C ASP A 5 -16.60 -23.85 -2.62
N GLY A 6 -17.61 -24.29 -1.85
CA GLY A 6 -17.52 -24.56 -0.40
C GLY A 6 -17.09 -23.43 0.55
N THR A 7 -16.85 -22.22 0.06
CA THR A 7 -16.43 -21.07 0.86
C THR A 7 -17.68 -20.48 1.50
N PRO A 8 -17.78 -20.48 2.84
CA PRO A 8 -18.95 -19.94 3.51
C PRO A 8 -19.14 -18.48 3.09
N GLN A 9 -20.33 -18.16 2.58
CA GLN A 9 -20.68 -16.77 2.27
C GLN A 9 -20.73 -15.98 3.58
N PRO A 10 -20.14 -14.77 3.62
CA PRO A 10 -20.23 -13.93 4.80
C PRO A 10 -21.71 -13.57 5.07
N PRO A 11 -22.12 -13.49 6.35
CA PRO A 11 -23.47 -13.06 6.68
C PRO A 11 -23.68 -11.60 6.24
N VAL A 12 -24.89 -11.27 5.83
CA VAL A 12 -25.27 -9.89 5.50
C VAL A 12 -25.17 -9.03 6.75
N ASP A 13 -24.30 -8.02 6.74
CA ASP A 13 -24.07 -7.12 7.87
C ASP A 13 -23.56 -5.75 7.39
N LEU A 14 -24.40 -4.73 7.47
CA LEU A 14 -24.05 -3.38 7.03
C LEU A 14 -23.10 -2.64 7.98
N THR A 15 -22.80 -3.23 9.13
CA THR A 15 -21.91 -2.65 10.16
C THR A 15 -20.52 -3.29 10.16
N ALA A 16 -20.36 -4.44 9.50
CA ALA A 16 -19.11 -5.17 9.44
C ALA A 16 -18.15 -4.61 8.38
N ALA A 17 -16.86 -4.87 8.61
CA ALA A 17 -15.79 -4.56 7.68
C ALA A 17 -14.84 -5.76 7.53
N ALA A 18 -14.45 -6.05 6.30
CA ALA A 18 -13.42 -7.02 5.96
C ALA A 18 -12.11 -6.31 5.60
N PHE A 19 -11.00 -6.80 6.16
CA PHE A 19 -9.68 -6.22 5.98
C PHE A 19 -8.78 -7.19 5.22
N PHE A 20 -8.21 -6.72 4.11
CA PHE A 20 -7.31 -7.51 3.27
C PHE A 20 -5.91 -6.91 3.26
N ASP A 21 -4.90 -7.76 3.46
CA ASP A 21 -3.53 -7.37 3.15
C ASP A 21 -3.32 -7.30 1.63
N VAL A 22 -2.31 -6.55 1.19
CA VAL A 22 -2.01 -6.40 -0.24
C VAL A 22 -0.95 -7.40 -0.68
N ASP A 23 0.26 -7.29 -0.12
CA ASP A 23 1.41 -8.08 -0.56
C ASP A 23 1.23 -9.56 -0.23
N ASN A 24 1.47 -10.43 -1.22
CA ASN A 24 1.27 -11.89 -1.15
C ASN A 24 -0.16 -12.35 -0.74
N THR A 25 -1.13 -11.44 -0.67
CA THR A 25 -2.51 -11.75 -0.29
C THR A 25 -3.47 -11.38 -1.42
N LEU A 26 -3.54 -10.10 -1.77
CA LEU A 26 -4.31 -9.62 -2.91
C LEU A 26 -3.46 -9.58 -4.19
N VAL A 27 -2.19 -9.20 -4.06
CA VAL A 27 -1.24 -9.07 -5.17
C VAL A 27 -0.17 -10.14 -5.05
N GLN A 28 0.20 -10.74 -6.18
CA GLN A 28 1.30 -11.69 -6.30
C GLN A 28 2.64 -10.98 -6.11
N GLY A 29 3.33 -11.29 -5.02
CA GLY A 29 4.60 -10.65 -4.66
C GLY A 29 4.42 -9.31 -3.96
N SER A 30 5.49 -8.52 -3.92
CA SER A 30 5.48 -7.20 -3.30
C SER A 30 5.03 -6.13 -4.30
N SER A 31 3.90 -5.48 -3.99
CA SER A 31 3.38 -4.34 -4.74
C SER A 31 4.34 -3.16 -4.75
N LEU A 32 5.14 -2.96 -3.69
CA LEU A 32 6.19 -1.94 -3.68
C LEU A 32 7.30 -2.23 -4.70
N LEU A 33 7.69 -3.50 -4.89
CA LEU A 33 8.67 -3.87 -5.91
C LEU A 33 8.11 -3.71 -7.33
N HIS A 34 6.84 -4.05 -7.55
CA HIS A 34 6.17 -3.82 -8.84
C HIS A 34 6.06 -2.33 -9.13
N PHE A 35 5.72 -1.53 -8.13
CA PHE A 35 5.68 -0.08 -8.22
C PHE A 35 7.05 0.52 -8.52
N GLY A 36 8.08 0.11 -7.77
CA GLY A 36 9.46 0.53 -8.03
C GLY A 36 9.95 0.16 -9.43
N ARG A 37 9.56 -1.01 -9.96
CA ARG A 37 9.85 -1.40 -11.36
C ARG A 37 9.15 -0.50 -12.37
N GLY A 38 7.88 -0.18 -12.15
CA GLY A 38 7.11 0.73 -12.99
C GLY A 38 7.71 2.14 -13.02
N LEU A 39 8.14 2.65 -11.87
CA LEU A 39 8.85 3.93 -11.74
C LEU A 39 10.21 3.90 -12.46
N ALA A 40 10.98 2.81 -12.32
CA ALA A 40 12.25 2.65 -13.00
C ALA A 40 12.11 2.62 -14.53
N ALA A 41 11.10 1.92 -15.05
CA ALA A 41 10.80 1.88 -16.48
C ALA A 41 10.51 3.27 -17.07
N ARG A 42 9.95 4.17 -16.25
CA ARG A 42 9.63 5.56 -16.59
C ARG A 42 10.78 6.54 -16.35
N LYS A 43 11.98 6.06 -15.99
CA LYS A 43 13.14 6.90 -15.60
C LYS A 43 12.78 7.91 -14.51
N TYR A 44 11.85 7.55 -13.63
CA TYR A 44 11.38 8.41 -12.54
C TYR A 44 12.50 8.75 -11.55
N PHE A 45 13.42 7.80 -11.33
CA PHE A 45 14.59 8.00 -10.49
C PHE A 45 15.65 8.84 -11.20
N THR A 46 16.04 9.95 -10.59
CA THR A 46 17.19 10.73 -11.04
C THR A 46 18.50 10.07 -10.59
N TYR A 47 19.61 10.44 -11.23
CA TYR A 47 20.94 9.99 -10.82
C TYR A 47 21.25 10.35 -9.35
N ARG A 48 20.72 11.47 -8.85
CA ARG A 48 20.87 11.91 -7.46
C ARG A 48 20.09 11.02 -6.50
N ASP A 49 18.91 10.55 -6.89
CA ASP A 49 18.10 9.63 -6.08
C ASP A 49 18.79 8.27 -5.94
N VAL A 50 19.35 7.77 -7.05
CA VAL A 50 20.10 6.51 -7.05
C VAL A 50 21.37 6.62 -6.20
N LEU A 51 22.14 7.71 -6.34
CA LEU A 51 23.32 7.94 -5.50
C LEU A 51 22.95 8.12 -4.03
N GLY A 52 21.86 8.82 -3.73
CA GLY A 52 21.32 8.96 -2.37
C GLY A 52 20.96 7.60 -1.78
N PHE A 53 20.32 6.72 -2.57
CA PHE A 53 19.99 5.36 -2.17
C PHE A 53 21.24 4.52 -1.90
N ILE A 54 22.21 4.53 -2.81
CA ILE A 54 23.49 3.81 -2.65
C ILE A 54 24.24 4.30 -1.41
N TYR A 55 24.33 5.62 -1.21
CA TYR A 55 24.97 6.20 -0.03
C TYR A 55 24.24 5.78 1.25
N ALA A 56 22.91 5.81 1.26
CA ALA A 56 22.11 5.41 2.41
C ALA A 56 22.20 3.91 2.71
N GLN A 57 22.37 3.07 1.68
CA GLN A 57 22.56 1.63 1.79
C GLN A 57 23.97 1.29 2.29
N ALA A 58 25.01 1.94 1.75
CA ALA A 58 26.38 1.84 2.25
C ALA A 58 26.48 2.29 3.71
N LYS A 59 25.88 3.43 4.07
CA LYS A 59 25.80 3.93 5.45
C LYS A 59 25.09 2.93 6.37
N PHE A 60 24.04 2.26 5.90
CA PHE A 60 23.35 1.23 6.68
C PHE A 60 24.23 0.00 6.92
N GLN A 61 24.89 -0.50 5.88
CA GLN A 61 25.76 -1.67 6.01
C GLN A 61 26.98 -1.40 6.91
N LEU A 62 27.44 -0.15 6.95
CA LEU A 62 28.56 0.27 7.79
C LEU A 62 28.17 0.54 9.26
N ILE A 63 26.93 0.96 9.52
CA ILE A 63 26.44 1.34 10.86
C ILE A 63 25.54 0.25 11.49
N GLY A 64 25.00 -0.66 10.69
CA GLY A 64 23.96 -1.64 11.06
C GLY A 64 24.47 -2.88 11.80
N LYS A 65 25.13 -2.68 12.95
CA LYS A 65 25.10 -3.65 14.05
C LYS A 65 24.38 -2.99 15.22
N GLU A 66 23.11 -3.36 15.35
CA GLU A 66 22.23 -3.16 16.51
C GLU A 66 21.89 -1.71 16.88
N ASN A 67 20.68 -1.24 16.52
CA ASN A 67 19.80 -0.50 17.44
C ASN A 67 18.41 -0.20 16.83
N SER A 68 17.40 -0.12 17.70
CA SER A 68 15.99 0.19 17.39
C SER A 68 15.76 1.52 16.65
N ASP A 69 16.75 2.41 16.60
CA ASP A 69 16.76 3.64 15.78
C ASP A 69 16.83 3.36 14.26
N ASP A 70 17.18 2.14 13.85
CA ASP A 70 17.28 1.75 12.44
C ASP A 70 15.93 1.71 11.72
N VAL A 71 14.83 1.55 12.45
CA VAL A 71 13.49 1.52 11.83
C VAL A 71 13.12 2.91 11.29
N ALA A 72 13.40 3.98 12.04
CA ALA A 72 13.18 5.36 11.58
C ALA A 72 14.12 5.77 10.44
N ALA A 73 15.36 5.24 10.44
CA ALA A 73 16.30 5.45 9.35
C ALA A 73 15.91 4.67 8.08
N GLY A 74 15.47 3.41 8.20
CA GLY A 74 14.92 2.61 7.10
C GLY A 74 13.64 3.22 6.52
N ARG A 75 12.80 3.79 7.39
CA ARG A 75 11.58 4.55 7.07
C ARG A 75 11.83 5.77 6.18
N ARG A 76 12.82 6.60 6.53
CA ARG A 76 13.26 7.74 5.69
C ARG A 76 13.86 7.29 4.36
N LYS A 77 14.58 6.16 4.34
CA LYS A 77 15.22 5.62 3.12
C LYS A 77 14.22 5.12 2.09
N ALA A 78 13.13 4.48 2.54
CA ALA A 78 12.09 3.98 1.66
C ALA A 78 11.29 5.10 0.97
N LEU A 79 11.36 6.35 1.46
CA LEU A 79 10.59 7.48 0.91
C LEU A 79 11.47 8.62 0.37
N ALA A 80 12.79 8.49 0.46
CA ALA A 80 13.72 9.49 -0.07
C ALA A 80 13.52 9.73 -1.57
N PHE A 81 13.03 8.74 -2.32
CA PHE A 81 12.80 8.88 -3.77
C PHE A 81 11.52 9.66 -4.13
N ILE A 82 10.60 9.85 -3.18
CA ILE A 82 9.39 10.66 -3.40
C ILE A 82 9.54 12.07 -2.82
N GLU A 83 10.62 12.37 -2.10
CA GLU A 83 10.86 13.70 -1.52
C GLU A 83 10.88 14.80 -2.60
N GLY A 84 10.15 15.89 -2.34
CA GLY A 84 10.02 17.02 -3.26
C GLY A 84 9.11 16.78 -4.47
N ARG A 85 8.46 15.61 -4.56
CA ARG A 85 7.52 15.28 -5.63
C ARG A 85 6.09 15.58 -5.23
N SER A 86 5.24 15.85 -6.22
CA SER A 86 3.83 16.11 -5.94
C SER A 86 3.09 14.81 -5.66
N THR A 87 2.10 14.86 -4.76
CA THR A 87 1.23 13.72 -4.48
C THR A 87 0.44 13.31 -5.71
N ALA A 88 -0.01 14.29 -6.51
CA ALA A 88 -0.75 14.07 -7.75
C ALA A 88 0.07 13.31 -8.81
N GLU A 89 1.37 13.62 -8.93
CA GLU A 89 2.29 12.88 -9.82
C GLU A 89 2.39 11.41 -9.40
N LEU A 90 2.52 11.13 -8.10
CA LEU A 90 2.61 9.76 -7.61
C LEU A 90 1.29 8.99 -7.74
N GLU A 91 0.15 9.67 -7.55
CA GLU A 91 -1.18 9.09 -7.79
C GLU A 91 -1.37 8.70 -9.26
N ALA A 92 -1.04 9.60 -10.20
CA ALA A 92 -1.14 9.33 -11.63
C ALA A 92 -0.24 8.16 -12.04
N LEU A 93 1.01 8.12 -11.55
CA LEU A 93 1.92 6.99 -11.77
C LEU A 93 1.39 5.70 -11.14
N GLY A 94 0.73 5.80 -9.98
CA GLY A 94 0.04 4.69 -9.33
C GLY A 94 -1.02 4.07 -10.22
N GLU A 95 -1.84 4.89 -10.89
CA GLU A 95 -2.88 4.42 -11.81
C GLU A 95 -2.28 3.74 -13.04
N GLU A 96 -1.29 4.35 -13.68
CA GLU A 96 -0.64 3.75 -14.86
C GLU A 96 0.05 2.42 -14.53
N ILE A 97 0.82 2.39 -13.43
CA ILE A 97 1.53 1.18 -13.01
C ILE A 97 0.55 0.10 -12.56
N TYR A 98 -0.60 0.49 -12.01
CA TYR A 98 -1.65 -0.46 -11.72
C TYR A 98 -2.12 -1.17 -12.99
N ASP A 99 -2.48 -0.41 -14.03
CA ASP A 99 -3.03 -0.95 -15.26
C ASP A 99 -2.01 -1.80 -16.03
N GLU A 100 -0.72 -1.43 -15.99
CA GLU A 100 0.34 -2.13 -16.73
C GLU A 100 0.92 -3.36 -16.03
N ILE A 101 0.96 -3.36 -14.69
CA ILE A 101 1.73 -4.36 -13.93
C ILE A 101 0.90 -5.03 -12.85
N ILE A 102 0.17 -4.25 -12.04
CA ILE A 102 -0.46 -4.78 -10.83
C ILE A 102 -1.74 -5.54 -11.16
N ALA A 103 -2.54 -5.06 -12.12
CA ALA A 103 -3.81 -5.68 -12.50
C ALA A 103 -3.65 -7.17 -12.84
N ASP A 104 -2.62 -7.52 -13.62
CA ASP A 104 -2.30 -8.90 -14.01
C ASP A 104 -1.74 -9.77 -12.87
N LYS A 105 -1.42 -9.14 -11.74
CA LYS A 105 -0.86 -9.81 -10.55
C LYS A 105 -1.86 -9.93 -9.42
N ILE A 106 -3.10 -9.51 -9.60
CA ILE A 106 -4.15 -9.68 -8.60
C ILE A 106 -4.58 -11.15 -8.58
N TRP A 107 -4.63 -11.74 -7.39
CA TRP A 107 -5.17 -13.09 -7.20
C TRP A 107 -6.68 -13.10 -7.47
N PRO A 108 -7.17 -13.87 -8.46
CA PRO A 108 -8.61 -13.90 -8.77
C PRO A 108 -9.45 -14.37 -7.57
N GLY A 109 -8.97 -15.36 -6.81
CA GLY A 109 -9.67 -15.86 -5.63
C GLY A 109 -9.78 -14.83 -4.52
N THR A 110 -8.73 -14.07 -4.22
CA THR A 110 -8.79 -13.01 -3.19
C THR A 110 -9.72 -11.87 -3.63
N ARG A 111 -9.75 -11.55 -4.93
CA ARG A 111 -10.70 -10.59 -5.49
C ARG A 111 -12.14 -11.06 -5.33
N GLU A 112 -12.41 -12.34 -5.58
CA GLU A 112 -13.74 -12.93 -5.41
C GLU A 112 -14.19 -12.90 -3.94
N LEU A 113 -13.29 -13.22 -3.00
CA LEU A 113 -13.56 -13.09 -1.57
C LEU A 113 -13.90 -11.66 -1.18
N ALA A 114 -13.14 -10.67 -1.67
CA ALA A 114 -13.45 -9.27 -1.43
C ALA A 114 -14.83 -8.88 -1.99
N GLN A 115 -15.18 -9.39 -3.17
CA GLN A 115 -16.50 -9.15 -3.77
C GLN A 115 -17.63 -9.76 -2.93
N MET A 116 -17.45 -10.96 -2.38
CA MET A 116 -18.45 -11.59 -1.50
C MET A 116 -18.79 -10.73 -0.28
N HIS A 117 -17.80 -10.04 0.29
CA HIS A 117 -18.03 -9.12 1.41
C HIS A 117 -18.80 -7.86 0.98
N LEU A 118 -18.47 -7.30 -0.19
CA LEU A 118 -19.22 -6.17 -0.76
C LEU A 118 -20.68 -6.56 -1.05
N ASP A 119 -20.90 -7.76 -1.62
CA ASP A 119 -22.22 -8.28 -1.94
C ASP A 119 -23.06 -8.55 -0.68
N ALA A 120 -22.41 -8.85 0.45
CA ALA A 120 -23.02 -8.95 1.77
C ALA A 120 -23.29 -7.59 2.45
N GLY A 121 -23.01 -6.47 1.75
CA GLY A 121 -23.18 -5.10 2.25
C GLY A 121 -22.14 -4.67 3.28
N GLN A 122 -21.07 -5.46 3.45
CA GLN A 122 -19.98 -5.15 4.35
C GLN A 122 -18.99 -4.17 3.69
N GLN A 123 -18.27 -3.41 4.50
CA GLN A 123 -17.18 -2.57 3.99
C GLN A 123 -15.94 -3.41 3.70
N VAL A 124 -15.18 -3.09 2.66
CA VAL A 124 -13.94 -3.79 2.33
C VAL A 124 -12.78 -2.80 2.28
N TRP A 125 -11.76 -3.06 3.11
CA TRP A 125 -10.63 -2.17 3.30
C TRP A 125 -9.31 -2.89 3.05
N LEU A 126 -8.39 -2.24 2.35
CA LEU A 126 -7.00 -2.70 2.25
C LEU A 126 -6.21 -2.24 3.48
N VAL A 127 -5.35 -3.10 4.02
CA VAL A 127 -4.53 -2.80 5.20
C VAL A 127 -3.11 -3.26 4.95
N THR A 128 -2.22 -2.32 4.64
CA THR A 128 -0.91 -2.63 4.06
C THR A 128 0.19 -1.70 4.55
N ALA A 129 1.41 -2.22 4.58
CA ALA A 129 2.62 -1.43 4.82
C ALA A 129 3.05 -0.63 3.57
N THR A 130 2.43 -0.86 2.42
CA THR A 130 2.73 -0.16 1.17
C THR A 130 2.24 1.29 1.19
N PRO A 131 2.79 2.18 0.34
CA PRO A 131 2.37 3.57 0.28
C PRO A 131 0.86 3.72 0.09
N TYR A 132 0.26 4.66 0.81
CA TYR A 132 -1.18 4.91 0.79
C TYR A 132 -1.69 5.21 -0.61
N GLU A 133 -0.93 5.96 -1.41
CA GLU A 133 -1.28 6.35 -2.79
C GLU A 133 -1.48 5.12 -3.68
N LEU A 134 -0.61 4.12 -3.54
CA LEU A 134 -0.77 2.86 -4.27
C LEU A 134 -1.94 2.04 -3.74
N ALA A 135 -2.07 1.95 -2.42
CA ALA A 135 -3.12 1.18 -1.78
C ALA A 135 -4.52 1.74 -2.12
N ILE A 136 -4.69 3.06 -2.11
CA ILE A 136 -5.95 3.70 -2.47
C ILE A 136 -6.27 3.53 -3.95
N THR A 137 -5.28 3.57 -4.84
CA THR A 137 -5.47 3.27 -6.27
C THR A 137 -5.97 1.84 -6.47
N ILE A 138 -5.36 0.85 -5.81
CA ILE A 138 -5.83 -0.55 -5.88
C ILE A 138 -7.27 -0.65 -5.35
N ALA A 139 -7.57 -0.02 -4.21
CA ALA A 139 -8.92 -0.03 -3.64
C ALA A 139 -9.97 0.57 -4.60
N ARG A 140 -9.69 1.75 -5.19
CA ARG A 140 -10.58 2.40 -6.16
C ARG A 140 -10.81 1.52 -7.40
N ARG A 141 -9.73 0.97 -7.97
CA ARG A 141 -9.79 0.12 -9.18
C ARG A 141 -10.57 -1.17 -8.96
N LEU A 142 -10.55 -1.71 -7.74
CA LEU A 142 -11.30 -2.92 -7.37
C LEU A 142 -12.69 -2.63 -6.79
N GLY A 143 -13.10 -1.37 -6.67
CA GLY A 143 -14.40 -1.00 -6.11
C GLY A 143 -14.52 -1.25 -4.60
N LEU A 144 -13.40 -1.28 -3.88
CA LEU A 144 -13.37 -1.46 -2.43
C LEU A 144 -13.73 -0.15 -1.71
N THR A 145 -14.09 -0.23 -0.44
CA THR A 145 -14.48 0.93 0.38
C THR A 145 -13.31 1.90 0.60
N GLY A 146 -12.10 1.37 0.80
CA GLY A 146 -10.93 2.23 0.99
C GLY A 146 -9.64 1.47 1.29
N ALA A 147 -8.62 2.23 1.67
CA ALA A 147 -7.31 1.69 1.99
C ALA A 147 -6.70 2.37 3.24
N LEU A 148 -5.98 1.57 4.00
CA LEU A 148 -5.16 1.95 5.13
C LEU A 148 -3.72 1.55 4.78
N GLY A 149 -2.99 2.50 4.21
CA GLY A 149 -1.60 2.35 3.83
C GLY A 149 -0.65 3.15 4.72
N THR A 150 0.64 2.99 4.47
CA THR A 150 1.70 3.83 5.02
C THR A 150 1.60 5.22 4.38
N VAL A 151 1.45 6.27 5.19
CA VAL A 151 1.27 7.64 4.70
C VAL A 151 2.60 8.38 4.73
N ALA A 152 3.07 8.83 3.57
CA ALA A 152 4.17 9.79 3.51
C ALA A 152 3.66 11.19 3.84
N GLU A 153 4.41 11.95 4.63
CA GLU A 153 4.06 13.33 4.99
C GLU A 153 4.21 14.22 3.77
N SER A 154 3.12 14.91 3.42
CA SER A 154 3.09 15.94 2.39
C SER A 154 2.62 17.27 2.99
N ILE A 155 3.18 18.35 2.47
CA ILE A 155 2.77 19.73 2.78
C ILE A 155 2.46 20.40 1.44
N ASP A 156 1.28 21.00 1.33
CA ASP A 156 0.80 21.66 0.11
C ASP A 156 0.85 20.74 -1.14
N GLY A 157 0.57 19.45 -0.95
CA GLY A 157 0.58 18.46 -2.03
C GLY A 157 1.97 18.04 -2.49
N VAL A 158 3.02 18.34 -1.73
CA VAL A 158 4.40 17.94 -2.02
C VAL A 158 4.94 17.08 -0.88
N PHE A 159 5.52 15.93 -1.21
CA PHE A 159 6.09 15.03 -0.20
C PHE A 159 7.34 15.64 0.44
N THR A 160 7.39 15.55 1.77
CA THR A 160 8.50 16.04 2.60
C THR A 160 9.61 15.02 2.79
N GLY A 161 9.44 13.79 2.29
CA GLY A 161 10.33 12.65 2.56
C GLY A 161 10.19 12.05 3.98
N ARG A 162 9.27 12.56 4.80
CA ARG A 162 8.95 12.03 6.15
C ARG A 162 7.71 11.13 6.11
N LEU A 163 7.47 10.39 7.19
CA LEU A 163 6.27 9.58 7.39
C LEU A 163 5.31 10.25 8.34
N VAL A 164 4.02 10.17 8.05
CA VAL A 164 2.97 10.46 9.03
C VAL A 164 2.70 9.19 9.83
N GLY A 165 3.21 9.16 11.06
CA GLY A 165 2.99 8.06 12.01
C GLY A 165 3.90 6.84 11.81
N GLU A 166 3.45 5.68 12.29
CA GLU A 166 4.22 4.43 12.22
C GLU A 166 3.99 3.69 10.89
N LEU A 167 5.01 2.96 10.44
CA LEU A 167 4.81 1.96 9.38
C LEU A 167 3.71 1.01 9.80
N LEU A 168 2.79 0.72 8.88
CA LEU A 168 1.66 -0.14 9.15
C LEU A 168 2.06 -1.62 9.13
N HIS A 169 2.93 -2.01 10.07
CA HIS A 169 3.38 -3.38 10.28
C HIS A 169 3.14 -3.84 11.72
N GLY A 170 2.81 -5.11 11.91
CA GLY A 170 2.64 -5.70 13.25
C GLY A 170 1.52 -5.03 14.06
N PRO A 171 1.74 -4.63 15.33
CA PRO A 171 0.71 -4.08 16.22
C PRO A 171 -0.02 -2.83 15.67
N ALA A 172 0.65 -2.06 14.81
CA ALA A 172 0.08 -0.87 14.18
C ALA A 172 -1.08 -1.21 13.23
N LYS A 173 -1.06 -2.39 12.58
CA LYS A 173 -2.20 -2.86 11.76
C LYS A 173 -3.46 -3.02 12.61
N ARG A 174 -3.34 -3.69 13.76
CA ARG A 174 -4.48 -3.95 14.65
C ARG A 174 -5.11 -2.66 15.16
N THR A 175 -4.28 -1.72 15.62
CA THR A 175 -4.74 -0.42 16.12
C THR A 175 -5.44 0.40 15.03
N ARG A 176 -4.97 0.30 13.78
CA ARG A 176 -5.58 0.99 12.63
C ARG A 176 -6.91 0.35 12.21
N CYS A 177 -7.02 -0.97 12.30
CA CYS A 177 -8.30 -1.66 12.16
C CYS A 177 -9.24 -1.21 13.27
N ASP A 178 -8.90 -1.30 14.55
CA ASP A 178 -9.81 -0.93 15.66
C ASP A 178 -10.35 0.52 15.58
N ARG A 179 -9.69 1.40 14.82
CA ARG A 179 -10.08 2.80 14.57
C ARG A 179 -10.44 3.09 13.11
N TRP A 180 -10.80 2.09 12.31
CA TRP A 180 -11.17 2.31 10.91
C TRP A 180 -12.35 3.29 10.85
N PRO A 181 -12.33 4.27 9.93
CA PRO A 181 -13.43 5.20 9.82
C PRO A 181 -14.67 4.42 9.36
N SER A 182 -15.64 4.23 10.26
CA SER A 182 -16.93 3.69 9.85
C SER A 182 -17.60 4.75 8.99
N ALA A 183 -17.71 4.49 7.69
CA ALA A 183 -18.65 5.20 6.86
C ALA A 183 -20.04 4.87 7.44
N ARG A 184 -20.59 5.79 8.23
CA ARG A 184 -22.02 5.72 8.56
C ARG A 184 -22.76 5.99 7.26
N ALA A 185 -23.48 4.98 6.78
CA ALA A 185 -24.49 5.14 5.75
C ALA A 185 -25.54 6.18 6.17
#